data_AF-A0A428X7P8-F1
#
_entry.id   AF-A0A428X7P8-F1
#
_cell.length_a   1.000
_cell.length_b   1.000
_cell.length_c   1.000
_cell.angle_alpha   90.00
_cell.angle_beta   90.00
_cell.angle_gamma   90.00
#
_symmetry.space_group_name_H-M   'P 1'
#
loop_
_entity.id
_entity.type
_entity.pdbx_description
1 polymer ?
#
loop_
_entity_poly.entity_id
_entity_poly.type
_entity_poly.pdbx_seq_one_letter_code
_entity_poly.pdbx_strand_id
1 'polypeptide(L)'
;YKTVDLLATMSLNAEYRDGQTIPYNNAAAVLNASRFDSAGSLLGNGKHHGAVFTDFVPVLDLNGRAGSDHEAEAKHVRDALQRPELTFPSFVGKGVPGGVGSGRPLHRLMNAAAANQNHTGSVSICRDVWGPDYATGGMECDEYPFRSTYEGSSTSTNGNPARWHGSARPIDGAQNGQGGTALSNFYGAQRLLDNGDPAVPGSYGDAFYVNVLT
;
A
#
# COMPACT_ATOMS: atom_id res chain seq x y z
N TYR A 1 13.39 10.01 9.67
CA TYR A 1 12.51 10.34 10.80
C TYR A 1 12.87 9.45 11.98
N LYS A 2 12.48 9.80 13.21
CA LYS A 2 12.74 8.96 14.40
C LYS A 2 11.46 8.21 14.74
N THR A 3 11.51 6.88 14.65
CA THR A 3 10.48 5.97 15.13
C THR A 3 10.80 5.61 16.58
N VAL A 4 9.80 5.65 17.45
CA VAL A 4 9.89 5.13 18.82
C VAL A 4 8.75 4.17 19.04
N ASP A 5 9.07 2.97 19.53
CA ASP A 5 8.10 1.96 19.92
C ASP A 5 7.56 2.31 21.31
N LEU A 6 6.26 2.57 21.41
CA LEU A 6 5.58 2.77 22.68
C LEU A 6 4.76 1.53 23.01
N LEU A 7 4.98 0.99 24.21
CA LEU A 7 4.12 0.02 24.84
C LEU A 7 3.04 0.74 25.67
N ALA A 8 1.78 0.70 25.23
CA ALA A 8 0.65 1.25 25.99
C ALA A 8 0.00 0.18 26.86
N THR A 9 -0.22 0.46 28.14
CA THR A 9 -0.98 -0.39 29.08
C THR A 9 -2.24 0.36 29.52
N MET A 10 -3.43 -0.24 29.37
CA MET A 10 -4.69 0.34 29.83
C MET A 10 -5.15 -0.35 31.12
N SER A 11 -5.81 0.41 32.02
CA SER A 11 -6.41 -0.13 33.24
C SER A 11 -7.81 0.45 33.41
N LEU A 12 -8.81 -0.41 33.67
CA LEU A 12 -10.18 0.01 33.94
C LEU A 12 -10.45 -0.07 35.44
N ASN A 13 -10.85 1.06 36.02
CA ASN A 13 -11.37 1.14 37.38
C ASN A 13 -12.84 1.53 37.29
N ALA A 14 -13.74 0.68 37.81
CA ALA A 14 -15.16 0.96 37.90
C ALA A 14 -15.58 1.04 39.37
N GLU A 15 -16.11 2.20 39.77
CA GLU A 15 -16.54 2.48 41.13
C GLU A 15 -18.00 2.92 41.14
N TYR A 16 -18.78 2.36 42.06
CA TYR A 16 -20.09 2.89 42.42
C TYR A 16 -19.91 3.96 43.50
N ARG A 17 -20.44 5.18 43.26
CA ARG A 17 -20.30 6.32 44.20
C ARG A 17 -21.25 6.24 45.40
N ASP A 18 -21.34 5.09 46.02
CA ASP A 18 -22.16 4.85 47.22
C ASP A 18 -21.32 4.79 48.51
N GLY A 19 -19.99 4.76 48.39
CA GLY A 19 -19.06 4.65 49.52
C GLY A 19 -19.11 3.29 50.23
N GLN A 20 -19.81 2.31 49.67
CA GLN A 20 -20.00 0.97 50.25
C GLN A 20 -19.55 -0.16 49.31
N THR A 21 -19.62 0.06 48.00
CA THR A 21 -19.25 -0.94 46.99
C THR A 21 -17.73 -0.94 46.78
N ILE A 22 -17.11 -2.11 46.94
CA ILE A 22 -15.68 -2.29 46.64
C ILE A 22 -15.47 -2.03 45.14
N PRO A 23 -14.57 -1.10 44.75
CA PRO A 23 -14.31 -0.81 43.34
C PRO A 23 -13.86 -2.06 42.59
N TYR A 24 -14.43 -2.28 41.40
CA TYR A 24 -13.92 -3.29 40.50
C TYR A 24 -12.69 -2.74 39.80
N ASN A 25 -11.54 -3.36 40.08
CA ASN A 25 -10.29 -3.04 39.42
C ASN A 25 -9.88 -4.26 38.58
N ASN A 26 -9.80 -4.06 37.26
CA ASN A 26 -9.17 -5.04 36.38
C ASN A 26 -8.19 -4.32 35.47
N ALA A 27 -6.92 -4.66 35.66
CA ALA A 27 -5.85 -4.25 34.77
C ALA A 27 -5.63 -5.37 33.76
N ALA A 28 -6.18 -5.23 32.57
CA ALA A 28 -5.81 -6.04 31.43
C ALA A 28 -4.72 -5.30 30.66
N ALA A 29 -3.47 -5.78 30.75
CA ALA A 29 -2.41 -5.27 29.91
C ALA A 29 -2.58 -5.84 28.49
N VAL A 30 -3.15 -5.02 27.59
CA VAL A 30 -3.12 -5.30 26.15
C VAL A 30 -1.92 -4.55 25.58
N LEU A 31 -0.90 -5.29 25.17
CA LEU A 31 0.26 -4.72 24.48
C LEU A 31 -0.18 -4.35 23.06
N ASN A 32 -0.16 -3.06 22.74
CA ASN A 32 -0.25 -2.59 21.36
C ASN A 32 1.00 -1.80 21.03
N ALA A 33 1.67 -2.14 19.93
CA ALA A 33 2.79 -1.38 19.42
C ALA A 33 2.28 -0.10 18.76
N SER A 34 2.73 1.03 19.28
CA SER A 34 2.42 2.34 18.72
C SER A 34 3.72 3.01 18.27
N ARG A 35 3.71 3.57 17.07
CA ARG A 35 4.80 4.41 16.56
C ARG A 35 4.42 5.87 16.67
N PHE A 36 5.36 6.69 17.14
CA PHE A 36 5.33 8.14 16.98
C PHE A 36 6.44 8.54 16.01
N ASP A 37 6.13 9.43 15.08
CA ASP A 37 7.08 9.82 14.03
C ASP A 37 6.97 11.29 13.62
N SER A 38 8.03 11.75 12.95
CA SER A 38 8.14 13.08 12.33
C SER A 38 8.57 12.93 10.87
N ALA A 39 7.75 12.25 10.06
CA ALA A 39 8.03 12.01 8.64
C ALA A 39 8.07 13.28 7.77
N GLY A 40 7.51 14.40 8.24
CA GLY A 40 7.54 15.66 7.49
C GLY A 40 6.87 15.55 6.13
N SER A 41 7.44 16.21 5.11
CA SER A 41 6.94 16.17 3.74
C SER A 41 7.08 14.80 3.06
N LEU A 42 7.88 13.88 3.62
CA LEU A 42 8.02 12.53 3.06
C LEU A 42 6.69 11.76 3.10
N LEU A 43 5.79 12.11 4.02
CA LEU A 43 4.45 11.51 4.14
C LEU A 43 3.46 11.95 3.03
N GLY A 44 3.91 12.78 2.08
CA GLY A 44 3.05 13.28 1.01
C GLY A 44 1.89 14.11 1.56
N ASN A 45 0.66 13.69 1.29
CA ASN A 45 -0.56 14.39 1.68
C ASN A 45 -0.89 14.28 3.19
N GLY A 46 -0.07 13.56 3.97
CA GLY A 46 -0.27 13.36 5.41
C GLY A 46 0.25 14.50 6.28
N LYS A 47 -0.07 14.44 7.58
CA LYS A 47 0.45 15.39 8.59
C LYS A 47 1.92 15.08 8.93
N HIS A 48 2.73 16.12 9.08
CA HIS A 48 4.18 16.01 9.30
C HIS A 48 4.60 15.26 10.57
N HIS A 49 3.73 15.24 11.58
CA HIS A 49 3.93 14.54 12.86
C HIS A 49 2.67 13.74 13.21
N GLY A 50 2.82 12.63 13.92
CA GLY A 50 1.68 11.86 14.38
C GLY A 50 2.06 10.53 15.01
N ALA A 51 1.03 9.74 15.29
CA ALA A 51 1.14 8.42 15.88
C ALA A 51 0.25 7.42 15.13
N VAL A 52 0.63 6.15 15.13
CA VAL A 52 -0.14 5.04 14.54
C VAL A 52 0.06 3.75 15.33
N PHE A 53 -0.96 2.89 15.36
CA PHE A 53 -0.82 1.52 15.85
C PHE A 53 -0.21 0.65 14.75
N THR A 54 0.96 0.07 15.01
CA THR A 54 1.71 -0.68 14.00
C THR A 54 1.27 -2.13 13.86
N ASP A 55 0.49 -2.64 14.82
CA ASP A 55 -0.05 -4.01 14.79
C ASP A 55 -1.26 -4.14 13.86
N PHE A 56 -1.81 -3.02 13.40
CA PHE A 56 -2.91 -2.97 12.45
C PHE A 56 -2.37 -2.84 11.03
N VAL A 57 -2.72 -3.78 10.15
CA VAL A 57 -2.42 -3.68 8.72
C VAL A 57 -3.61 -3.03 8.00
N PRO A 58 -3.51 -1.76 7.59
CA PRO A 58 -4.63 -1.06 6.96
C PRO A 58 -4.95 -1.60 5.56
N VAL A 59 -6.16 -1.30 5.11
CA VAL A 59 -6.66 -1.68 3.78
C VAL A 59 -6.98 -0.42 2.98
N LEU A 60 -6.41 -0.31 1.79
CA LEU A 60 -6.80 0.67 0.78
C LEU A 60 -8.04 0.17 0.04
N ASP A 61 -9.14 0.90 0.13
CA ASP A 61 -10.33 0.64 -0.67
C ASP A 61 -10.28 1.44 -1.98
N LEU A 62 -10.26 0.74 -3.12
CA LEU A 62 -10.43 1.33 -4.44
C LEU A 62 -11.87 1.14 -4.93
N ASN A 63 -12.50 2.20 -5.39
CA ASN A 63 -13.88 2.18 -5.85
C ASN A 63 -13.94 1.81 -7.33
N GLY A 64 -14.31 0.58 -7.65
CA GLY A 64 -14.46 0.10 -9.03
C GLY A 64 -15.90 0.11 -9.54
N ARG A 65 -16.78 0.91 -8.94
CA ARG A 65 -18.14 1.17 -9.44
C ARG A 65 -18.09 1.93 -10.76
N ALA A 66 -19.03 1.63 -11.65
CA ALA A 66 -19.16 2.36 -12.90
C ALA A 66 -19.35 3.87 -12.65
N GLY A 67 -18.51 4.69 -13.28
CA GLY A 67 -18.53 6.14 -13.15
C GLY A 67 -17.81 6.69 -11.91
N SER A 68 -17.07 5.87 -11.14
CA SER A 68 -16.15 6.39 -10.14
C SER A 68 -14.98 7.14 -10.78
N ASP A 69 -14.33 7.99 -10.00
CA ASP A 69 -13.21 8.84 -10.38
C ASP A 69 -11.95 8.06 -10.79
N HIS A 70 -11.78 6.83 -10.30
CA HIS A 70 -10.65 5.94 -10.59
C HIS A 70 -11.11 4.51 -10.95
N GLU A 71 -12.18 4.41 -11.74
CA GLU A 71 -12.76 3.11 -12.14
C GLU A 71 -11.75 2.18 -12.83
N ALA A 72 -10.95 2.69 -13.77
CA ALA A 72 -10.00 1.92 -14.58
C ALA A 72 -8.81 1.40 -13.76
N GLU A 73 -8.31 2.22 -12.82
CA GLU A 73 -7.33 1.85 -11.80
C GLU A 73 -7.88 0.68 -10.97
N ALA A 74 -9.06 0.87 -10.37
CA ALA A 74 -9.68 -0.12 -9.50
C ALA A 74 -9.93 -1.45 -10.24
N LYS A 75 -10.36 -1.38 -11.51
CA LYS A 75 -10.49 -2.57 -12.37
C LYS A 75 -9.14 -3.21 -12.68
N HIS A 76 -8.08 -2.44 -12.89
CA HIS A 76 -6.75 -3.00 -13.15
C HIS A 76 -6.23 -3.78 -11.96
N VAL A 77 -6.34 -3.19 -10.76
CA VAL A 77 -5.99 -3.87 -9.51
C VAL A 77 -6.85 -5.13 -9.31
N ARG A 78 -8.15 -5.06 -9.60
CA ARG A 78 -9.04 -6.22 -9.53
C ARG A 78 -8.59 -7.35 -10.45
N ASP A 79 -8.30 -7.03 -11.72
CA ASP A 79 -7.83 -8.01 -12.70
C ASP A 79 -6.48 -8.62 -12.28
N ALA A 80 -5.55 -7.81 -11.78
CA ALA A 80 -4.26 -8.29 -11.29
C ALA A 80 -4.42 -9.27 -10.11
N LEU A 81 -5.30 -8.97 -9.16
CA LEU A 81 -5.53 -9.81 -7.98
C LEU A 81 -6.34 -11.08 -8.28
N GLN A 82 -7.35 -10.99 -9.13
CA GLN A 82 -8.33 -12.07 -9.33
C GLN A 82 -8.06 -12.89 -10.59
N ARG A 83 -7.49 -12.27 -11.62
CA ARG A 83 -7.28 -12.85 -12.95
C ARG A 83 -5.83 -12.63 -13.43
N PRO A 84 -4.81 -12.98 -12.62
CA PRO A 84 -3.42 -12.69 -12.95
C PRO A 84 -2.98 -13.30 -14.30
N GLU A 85 -3.62 -14.37 -14.75
CA GLU A 85 -3.38 -15.00 -16.05
C GLU A 85 -3.73 -14.11 -17.26
N LEU A 86 -4.55 -13.07 -17.06
CA LEU A 86 -4.95 -12.10 -18.09
C LEU A 86 -4.14 -10.80 -18.04
N THR A 87 -3.05 -10.77 -17.26
CA THR A 87 -2.29 -9.55 -16.99
C THR A 87 -0.82 -9.66 -17.40
N PHE A 88 -0.14 -8.53 -17.59
CA PHE A 88 1.23 -8.47 -18.12
C PHE A 88 2.23 -7.94 -17.09
N PRO A 89 3.42 -8.53 -16.92
CA PRO A 89 4.02 -9.57 -17.74
C PRO A 89 3.31 -10.91 -17.58
N SER A 90 3.24 -11.69 -18.65
CA SER A 90 2.58 -13.00 -18.63
C SER A 90 3.62 -14.09 -18.45
N PHE A 91 3.49 -14.89 -17.38
CA PHE A 91 4.31 -16.07 -17.14
C PHE A 91 3.57 -17.08 -16.25
N VAL A 92 3.99 -18.34 -16.34
CA VAL A 92 3.41 -19.44 -15.55
C VAL A 92 3.73 -19.28 -14.07
N GLY A 93 2.72 -19.44 -13.21
CA GLY A 93 2.89 -19.34 -11.75
C GLY A 93 2.82 -17.92 -11.20
N LYS A 94 2.38 -16.95 -12.02
CA LYS A 94 2.14 -15.58 -11.59
C LYS A 94 1.09 -15.51 -10.48
N GLY A 95 1.52 -15.08 -9.30
CA GLY A 95 0.66 -14.79 -8.15
C GLY A 95 0.90 -13.39 -7.61
N VAL A 96 -0.06 -12.49 -7.77
CA VAL A 96 0.02 -11.08 -7.40
C VAL A 96 -0.30 -10.89 -5.91
N PRO A 97 0.53 -10.15 -5.13
CA PRO A 97 0.28 -9.89 -3.71
C PRO A 97 -0.68 -8.70 -3.52
N GLY A 98 -1.03 -8.42 -2.26
CA GLY A 98 -1.71 -7.19 -1.84
C GLY A 98 -3.20 -7.31 -1.64
N GLY A 99 -3.85 -8.38 -2.10
CA GLY A 99 -5.27 -8.61 -1.85
C GLY A 99 -5.56 -8.96 -0.38
N VAL A 100 -6.67 -8.46 0.17
CA VAL A 100 -7.14 -8.82 1.52
C VAL A 100 -7.25 -10.34 1.67
N GLY A 101 -6.74 -10.87 2.78
CA GLY A 101 -6.76 -12.31 3.06
C GLY A 101 -5.71 -13.14 2.32
N SER A 102 -4.87 -12.54 1.47
CA SER A 102 -3.82 -13.26 0.73
C SER A 102 -2.63 -13.70 1.61
N GLY A 103 -2.48 -13.11 2.80
CA GLY A 103 -1.29 -13.28 3.64
C GLY A 103 0.00 -12.67 3.05
N ARG A 104 -0.11 -11.93 1.93
CA ARG A 104 1.01 -11.29 1.22
C ARG A 104 0.69 -9.80 1.06
N PRO A 105 0.89 -8.98 2.10
CA PRO A 105 0.61 -7.54 2.01
C PRO A 105 1.57 -6.85 1.05
N LEU A 106 1.23 -5.62 0.67
CA LEU A 106 2.18 -4.69 0.06
C LEU A 106 2.92 -3.92 1.14
N HIS A 107 4.14 -3.49 0.87
CA HIS A 107 4.93 -2.72 1.80
C HIS A 107 5.33 -1.38 1.22
N ARG A 108 5.14 -0.30 1.99
CA ARG A 108 5.41 1.07 1.57
C ARG A 108 6.87 1.27 1.16
N LEU A 109 7.12 1.83 -0.03
CA LEU A 109 8.43 2.29 -0.50
C LEU A 109 8.41 3.81 -0.68
N MET A 110 9.29 4.53 0.02
CA MET A 110 9.43 6.00 -0.06
C MET A 110 10.69 6.43 -0.79
N ASN A 111 11.64 5.52 -1.02
CA ASN A 111 12.83 5.82 -1.82
C ASN A 111 12.43 6.18 -3.27
N ALA A 112 12.61 7.45 -3.64
CA ALA A 112 12.20 7.95 -4.94
C ALA A 112 12.95 7.31 -6.12
N ALA A 113 14.24 6.97 -5.94
CA ALA A 113 15.02 6.33 -6.99
C ALA A 113 14.50 4.91 -7.28
N ALA A 114 14.24 4.13 -6.22
CA ALA A 114 13.66 2.80 -6.35
C ALA A 114 12.22 2.85 -6.92
N ALA A 115 11.41 3.81 -6.47
CA ALA A 115 10.06 4.00 -7.02
C ALA A 115 10.09 4.37 -8.53
N ASN A 116 11.05 5.19 -8.96
CA ASN A 116 11.24 5.50 -10.39
C ASN A 116 11.73 4.29 -11.19
N GLN A 117 12.54 3.42 -10.59
CA GLN A 117 12.95 2.16 -11.21
C GLN A 117 11.75 1.21 -11.37
N ASN A 118 10.86 1.12 -10.38
CA ASN A 118 9.59 0.40 -10.53
C ASN A 118 8.76 0.98 -11.67
N HIS A 119 8.60 2.30 -11.73
CA HIS A 119 7.86 2.93 -12.81
C HIS A 119 8.46 2.61 -14.20
N THR A 120 9.79 2.69 -14.31
CA THR A 120 10.50 2.36 -15.56
C THR A 120 10.32 0.89 -15.94
N GLY A 121 10.35 -0.02 -14.97
CA GLY A 121 10.07 -1.44 -15.19
C GLY A 121 8.66 -1.69 -15.73
N SER A 122 7.65 -1.03 -15.17
CA SER A 122 6.26 -1.16 -15.63
C SER A 122 6.04 -0.53 -17.00
N VAL A 123 6.62 0.65 -17.25
CA VAL A 123 6.60 1.28 -18.58
C VAL A 123 7.25 0.38 -19.63
N SER A 124 8.31 -0.36 -19.29
CA SER A 124 8.93 -1.32 -20.22
C SER A 124 7.94 -2.42 -20.64
N ILE A 125 7.10 -2.90 -19.71
CA ILE A 125 6.03 -3.87 -20.00
C ILE A 125 4.95 -3.24 -20.87
N CYS A 126 4.50 -2.03 -20.54
CA CYS A 126 3.51 -1.32 -21.36
C CYS A 126 3.99 -1.12 -22.81
N ARG A 127 5.25 -0.73 -22.99
CA ARG A 127 5.86 -0.55 -24.32
C ARG A 127 6.02 -1.85 -25.09
N ASP A 128 6.35 -2.95 -24.40
CA ASP A 128 6.52 -4.26 -25.02
C ASP A 128 5.18 -4.82 -25.54
N VAL A 129 4.11 -4.68 -24.76
CA VAL A 129 2.80 -5.28 -25.07
C VAL A 129 1.94 -4.38 -25.98
N TRP A 130 1.93 -3.06 -25.75
CA TRP A 130 1.07 -2.11 -26.50
C TRP A 130 1.83 -1.19 -27.46
N GLY A 131 3.17 -1.30 -27.51
CA GLY A 131 4.02 -0.47 -28.37
C GLY A 131 4.41 0.87 -27.73
N PRO A 132 5.35 1.61 -28.36
CA PRO A 132 5.85 2.89 -27.83
C PRO A 132 4.77 3.98 -27.75
N ASP A 133 3.72 3.87 -28.56
CA ASP A 133 2.63 4.84 -28.65
C ASP A 133 1.46 4.54 -27.70
N TYR A 134 1.63 3.62 -26.73
CA TYR A 134 0.57 3.22 -25.78
C TYR A 134 -0.06 4.40 -25.03
N ALA A 135 0.69 5.49 -24.85
CA ALA A 135 0.26 6.70 -24.15
C ALA A 135 -0.60 7.65 -25.03
N THR A 136 -0.73 7.35 -26.32
CA THR A 136 -1.51 8.16 -27.26
C THR A 136 -2.96 8.25 -26.82
N GLY A 137 -3.54 9.45 -26.87
CA GLY A 137 -4.93 9.69 -26.47
C GLY A 137 -5.13 9.93 -24.97
N GLY A 138 -4.05 10.23 -24.22
CA GLY A 138 -4.15 10.55 -22.80
C GLY A 138 -4.09 9.33 -21.88
N MET A 139 -3.51 8.23 -22.35
CA MET A 139 -3.33 7.01 -21.58
C MET A 139 -2.03 7.07 -20.78
N GLU A 140 -2.02 6.44 -19.61
CA GLU A 140 -0.85 6.28 -18.76
C GLU A 140 -0.64 4.81 -18.40
N CYS A 141 0.60 4.40 -18.17
CA CYS A 141 0.90 3.03 -17.75
C CYS A 141 0.65 2.92 -16.25
N ASP A 142 -0.47 2.30 -15.89
CA ASP A 142 -0.77 1.94 -14.51
C ASP A 142 -0.07 0.61 -14.15
N GLU A 143 0.23 0.45 -12.87
CA GLU A 143 1.11 -0.57 -12.32
C GLU A 143 0.63 -1.05 -10.95
N TYR A 144 0.37 -2.35 -10.84
CA TYR A 144 0.00 -3.00 -9.58
C TYR A 144 0.79 -4.31 -9.37
N PRO A 145 1.56 -4.50 -8.27
CA PRO A 145 1.72 -3.60 -7.13
C PRO A 145 2.28 -2.21 -7.48
N PHE A 146 1.86 -1.19 -6.72
CA PHE A 146 2.14 0.21 -7.04
C PHE A 146 3.65 0.51 -7.07
N ARG A 147 4.08 1.47 -7.91
CA ARG A 147 5.49 1.91 -7.97
C ARG A 147 6.12 2.25 -6.63
N SER A 148 5.27 2.68 -5.69
CA SER A 148 5.65 3.12 -4.36
C SER A 148 5.51 2.02 -3.30
N THR A 149 5.73 0.77 -3.73
CA THR A 149 5.80 -0.42 -2.89
C THR A 149 7.05 -1.25 -3.18
N TYR A 150 7.52 -2.03 -2.20
CA TYR A 150 8.64 -2.96 -2.38
C TYR A 150 8.30 -4.10 -3.36
N GLU A 151 7.03 -4.44 -3.50
CA GLU A 151 6.50 -5.41 -4.46
C GLU A 151 6.44 -4.88 -5.89
N GLY A 152 6.87 -3.62 -6.13
CA GLY A 152 6.91 -3.01 -7.45
C GLY A 152 7.84 -3.73 -8.44
N SER A 153 7.70 -3.38 -9.72
CA SER A 153 8.19 -4.18 -10.85
C SER A 153 9.70 -4.42 -10.90
N SER A 154 10.50 -3.49 -10.39
CA SER A 154 11.96 -3.57 -10.36
C SER A 154 12.49 -4.00 -9.00
N THR A 155 11.98 -3.42 -7.91
CA THR A 155 12.41 -3.71 -6.54
C THR A 155 12.21 -5.18 -6.19
N SER A 156 11.06 -5.76 -6.52
CA SER A 156 10.75 -7.16 -6.19
C SER A 156 11.47 -8.19 -7.07
N THR A 157 12.06 -7.75 -8.18
CA THR A 157 12.65 -8.64 -9.18
C THR A 157 14.14 -8.41 -9.39
N ASN A 158 14.75 -7.50 -8.61
CA ASN A 158 16.11 -7.04 -8.81
C ASN A 158 16.36 -6.55 -10.26
N GLY A 159 15.42 -5.73 -10.77
CA GLY A 159 15.50 -5.12 -12.11
C GLY A 159 15.08 -6.03 -13.27
N ASN A 160 14.40 -7.15 -13.01
CA ASN A 160 13.87 -8.05 -14.03
C ASN A 160 12.34 -8.02 -14.10
N PRO A 161 11.73 -6.97 -14.69
CA PRO A 161 10.29 -6.81 -14.71
C PRO A 161 9.54 -7.95 -15.44
N ALA A 162 10.19 -8.74 -16.29
CA ALA A 162 9.55 -9.88 -16.96
C ALA A 162 9.16 -11.02 -15.99
N ARG A 163 9.75 -11.07 -14.79
CA ARG A 163 9.42 -12.03 -13.71
C ARG A 163 8.53 -11.43 -12.63
N TRP A 164 8.00 -10.23 -12.87
CA TRP A 164 7.28 -9.49 -11.86
C TRP A 164 5.91 -10.08 -11.57
N HIS A 165 5.65 -10.39 -10.30
CA HIS A 165 4.36 -10.80 -9.78
C HIS A 165 3.38 -9.63 -9.66
N GLY A 166 3.20 -8.87 -10.73
CA GLY A 166 2.30 -7.73 -10.83
C GLY A 166 1.81 -7.52 -12.25
N SER A 167 1.13 -6.42 -12.50
CA SER A 167 0.50 -6.07 -13.75
C SER A 167 0.84 -4.64 -14.13
N ALA A 168 1.21 -4.42 -15.39
CA ALA A 168 1.24 -3.11 -16.00
C ALA A 168 0.19 -3.04 -17.12
N ARG A 169 -0.58 -1.96 -17.18
CA ARG A 169 -1.64 -1.79 -18.18
C ARG A 169 -1.86 -0.30 -18.50
N PRO A 170 -1.95 0.09 -19.78
CA PRO A 170 -2.41 1.41 -20.14
C PRO A 170 -3.86 1.63 -19.69
N ILE A 171 -4.11 2.69 -18.93
CA ILE A 171 -5.45 3.16 -18.55
C ILE A 171 -5.57 4.67 -18.82
N ASP A 172 -6.78 5.21 -18.76
CA ASP A 172 -7.01 6.66 -18.86
C ASP A 172 -6.22 7.41 -17.77
N GLY A 173 -5.44 8.41 -18.18
CA GLY A 173 -4.53 9.13 -17.28
C GLY A 173 -5.24 9.94 -16.20
N ALA A 174 -6.45 10.43 -16.46
CA ALA A 174 -7.22 11.12 -15.42
C ALA A 174 -7.64 10.14 -14.32
N GLN A 175 -8.12 8.95 -14.69
CA GLN A 175 -8.48 7.91 -13.72
C GLN A 175 -7.26 7.35 -12.97
N ASN A 176 -6.12 7.17 -13.65
CA ASN A 176 -4.84 6.79 -13.02
C ASN A 176 -4.42 7.85 -11.97
N GLY A 177 -4.46 9.12 -12.35
CA GLY A 177 -4.12 10.24 -11.45
C GLY A 177 -5.02 10.32 -10.21
N GLN A 178 -6.32 10.03 -10.35
CA GLN A 178 -7.24 9.94 -9.20
C GLN A 178 -6.92 8.73 -8.31
N GLY A 179 -6.61 7.57 -8.91
CA GLY A 179 -6.13 6.39 -8.18
C GLY A 179 -4.87 6.67 -7.36
N GLY A 180 -3.87 7.31 -7.98
CA GLY A 180 -2.65 7.76 -7.30
C GLY A 180 -2.90 8.78 -6.20
N THR A 181 -3.89 9.66 -6.36
CA THR A 181 -4.31 10.61 -5.32
C THR A 181 -4.95 9.90 -4.14
N ALA A 182 -5.85 8.94 -4.38
CA ALA A 182 -6.45 8.10 -3.35
C ALA A 182 -5.38 7.32 -2.57
N LEU A 183 -4.40 6.73 -3.27
CA LEU A 183 -3.27 6.03 -2.67
C LEU A 183 -2.41 6.97 -1.79
N SER A 184 -2.08 8.17 -2.28
CA SER A 184 -1.30 9.17 -1.51
C SER A 184 -2.03 9.61 -0.24
N ASN A 185 -3.36 9.85 -0.35
CA ASN A 185 -4.20 10.19 0.80
C ASN A 185 -4.26 9.04 1.80
N PHE A 186 -4.35 7.80 1.35
CA PHE A 186 -4.32 6.62 2.18
C PHE A 186 -3.00 6.49 2.95
N TYR A 187 -1.85 6.62 2.28
CA TYR A 187 -0.55 6.62 2.95
C TYR A 187 -0.47 7.68 4.04
N GLY A 188 -0.96 8.89 3.75
CA GLY A 188 -0.98 10.00 4.71
C GLY A 188 -1.91 9.74 5.91
N ALA A 189 -3.12 9.24 5.65
CA ALA A 189 -4.13 8.99 6.67
C ALA A 189 -3.75 7.83 7.60
N GLN A 190 -3.18 6.77 7.05
CA GLN A 190 -2.73 5.59 7.80
C GLN A 190 -1.28 5.70 8.29
N ARG A 191 -0.62 6.84 8.02
CA ARG A 191 0.80 7.10 8.34
C ARG A 191 1.73 5.97 7.91
N LEU A 192 1.56 5.44 6.70
CA LEU A 192 2.39 4.37 6.17
C LEU A 192 3.77 4.91 5.78
N LEU A 193 4.80 4.35 6.40
CA LEU A 193 6.20 4.75 6.30
C LEU A 193 7.06 3.63 5.71
N ASP A 194 8.15 4.02 5.08
CA ASP A 194 9.22 3.15 4.64
C ASP A 194 10.33 3.16 5.69
N ASN A 195 10.21 2.26 6.66
CA ASN A 195 11.22 1.96 7.68
C ASN A 195 12.16 0.83 7.22
N GLY A 196 12.08 0.45 5.94
CA GLY A 196 12.87 -0.63 5.35
C GLY A 196 14.24 -0.19 4.85
N ASP A 197 15.24 -1.07 4.98
CA ASP A 197 16.44 -1.01 4.15
C ASP A 197 16.25 -1.97 2.96
N PRO A 198 16.22 -1.47 1.70
CA PRO A 198 16.09 -2.32 0.52
C PRO A 198 17.21 -3.36 0.37
N ALA A 199 18.35 -3.18 1.07
CA ALA A 199 19.45 -4.15 1.09
C ALA A 199 19.28 -5.26 2.15
N VAL A 200 18.29 -5.15 3.05
CA VAL A 200 18.08 -6.10 4.16
C VAL A 200 16.79 -6.90 3.94
N PRO A 201 16.89 -8.21 3.64
CA PRO A 201 15.72 -9.08 3.52
C PRO A 201 14.87 -9.05 4.80
N GLY A 202 13.56 -8.76 4.66
CA GLY A 202 12.63 -8.67 5.80
C GLY A 202 12.51 -7.29 6.44
N SER A 203 13.35 -6.31 6.06
CA SER A 203 13.19 -4.92 6.45
C SER A 203 12.28 -4.22 5.44
N TYR A 204 10.99 -4.51 5.51
CA TYR A 204 10.01 -3.87 4.64
C TYR A 204 9.42 -2.62 5.29
N GLY A 205 8.95 -1.68 4.48
CA GLY A 205 8.08 -0.59 4.93
C GLY A 205 6.79 -1.11 5.56
N ASP A 206 5.97 -0.23 6.11
CA ASP A 206 4.69 -0.62 6.68
C ASP A 206 3.83 -1.39 5.67
N ALA A 207 3.23 -2.47 6.17
CA ALA A 207 2.37 -3.34 5.40
C ALA A 207 0.97 -2.73 5.21
N PHE A 208 0.35 -3.02 4.07
CA PHE A 208 -1.06 -2.73 3.81
C PHE A 208 -1.64 -3.70 2.78
N TYR A 209 -2.96 -3.84 2.79
CA TYR A 209 -3.70 -4.57 1.76
C TYR A 209 -4.50 -3.62 0.89
N VAL A 210 -5.03 -4.15 -0.21
CA VAL A 210 -5.92 -3.47 -1.14
C VAL A 210 -7.18 -4.28 -1.31
N ASN A 211 -8.30 -3.59 -1.32
CA ASN A 211 -9.61 -4.12 -1.59
C ASN A 211 -10.26 -3.29 -2.71
N VAL A 212 -10.96 -3.96 -3.61
CA VAL A 212 -11.67 -3.29 -4.71
C VAL A 212 -13.17 -3.41 -4.47
N LEU A 213 -13.78 -2.29 -4.14
CA LEU A 213 -15.23 -2.18 -3.96
C LEU A 213 -15.94 -2.25 -5.31
N THR A 214 -17.11 -2.91 -5.32
CA THR A 214 -17.98 -3.08 -6.50
C THR A 214 -19.24 -2.23 -6.42
#